data_AF-A0A662BVF9-F1
#
_entry.id   AF-A0A662BVF9-F1
#
_cell.length_a   1.000
_cell.length_b   1.000
_cell.length_c   1.000
_cell.angle_alpha   90.00
_cell.angle_beta   90.00
_cell.angle_gamma   90.00
#
_symmetry.space_group_name_H-M   'P 1'
#
loop_
_entity.id
_entity.type
_entity.pdbx_description
1 polymer ?
#
loop_
_entity_poly.entity_id
_entity_poly.type
_entity_poly.pdbx_seq_one_letter_code
_entity_poly.pdbx_strand_id
1 'polypeptide(L)'
;MSEQPKKNQINIELGDEMAEGTYANMFMIGHSNSEFIIDFIKWMPGVPKAKVKSRIILTPHHAKRLHRALQDNIAKYESMFGTIVVPEGGGEMMPPFNLGSPTTEA
;
A
#
# COMPACT_ATOMS: atom_id res chain seq x y z
N MET A 1 -24.60 27.54 26.99
CA MET A 1 -23.32 27.48 26.24
C MET A 1 -22.97 26.02 26.10
N SER A 2 -23.01 25.48 24.88
CA SER A 2 -22.76 24.06 24.63
C SER A 2 -21.27 23.84 24.43
N GLU A 3 -20.62 23.14 25.35
CA GLU A 3 -19.22 22.74 25.22
C GLU A 3 -19.08 21.77 24.04
N GLN A 4 -18.40 22.20 22.97
CA GLN A 4 -18.00 21.31 21.88
C GLN A 4 -16.83 20.44 22.36
N PRO A 5 -16.87 19.12 22.18
CA PRO A 5 -15.78 18.25 22.59
C PRO A 5 -14.52 18.61 21.78
N LYS A 6 -13.46 19.03 22.49
CA LYS A 6 -12.13 19.23 21.91
C LYS A 6 -11.67 17.91 21.31
N LYS A 7 -11.72 17.82 19.98
CA LYS A 7 -11.24 16.68 19.22
C LYS A 7 -9.74 16.54 19.51
N ASN A 8 -9.34 15.49 20.24
CA ASN A 8 -7.93 15.19 20.49
C ASN A 8 -7.21 15.09 19.14
N GLN A 9 -6.42 16.11 18.82
CA GLN A 9 -5.48 16.04 17.71
C GLN A 9 -4.32 15.17 18.19
N ILE A 10 -4.20 13.99 17.60
CA ILE A 10 -3.05 13.14 17.81
C ILE A 10 -1.90 13.79 17.03
N ASN A 11 -0.83 14.17 17.74
CA ASN A 11 0.40 14.57 17.09
C ASN A 11 1.09 13.31 16.55
N ILE A 12 1.33 13.26 15.24
CA ILE A 12 2.02 12.14 14.60
C ILE A 12 3.46 12.57 14.40
N GLU A 13 4.39 11.93 15.11
CA GLU A 13 5.82 12.15 14.94
C GLU A 13 6.33 11.33 13.76
N LEU A 14 7.09 11.95 12.86
CA LEU A 14 7.76 11.31 11.74
C LEU A 14 9.27 11.42 11.96
N GLY A 15 9.91 10.32 12.33
CA GLY A 15 11.36 10.31 12.51
C GLY A 15 12.11 10.53 11.19
N ASP A 16 13.32 11.10 11.27
CA ASP A 16 14.12 11.48 10.11
C ASP A 16 14.34 10.32 9.13
N GLU A 17 14.61 9.11 9.64
CA GLU A 17 14.78 7.91 8.80
C GLU A 17 13.51 7.54 8.01
N MET A 18 12.33 7.79 8.58
CA MET A 18 11.05 7.53 7.90
C MET A 18 10.68 8.65 6.93
N ALA A 19 11.15 9.88 7.18
CA ALA A 19 10.88 11.05 6.34
C ALA A 19 11.50 10.92 4.94
N GLU A 20 12.62 10.19 4.80
CA GLU A 20 13.22 9.90 3.49
C GLU A 20 12.32 9.04 2.59
N GLY A 21 11.43 8.25 3.20
CA GLY A 21 10.56 7.33 2.49
C GLY A 21 11.32 6.14 1.88
N THR A 22 10.57 5.23 1.24
CA THR A 22 11.17 4.08 0.56
C THR A 22 10.52 3.87 -0.79
N TYR A 23 11.35 3.85 -1.84
CA TYR A 23 10.88 3.59 -3.20
C TYR A 23 10.45 2.13 -3.38
N ALA A 24 9.26 1.96 -3.94
CA ALA A 24 8.73 0.69 -4.43
C ALA A 24 8.02 0.93 -5.77
N ASN A 25 8.15 -0.03 -6.68
CA ASN A 25 7.50 -0.01 -7.99
C ASN A 25 6.57 -1.19 -8.21
N MET A 26 6.43 -2.06 -7.22
CA MET A 26 5.50 -3.17 -7.20
C MET A 26 4.93 -3.34 -5.80
N PHE A 27 3.76 -3.95 -5.72
CA PHE A 27 3.19 -4.40 -4.46
C PHE A 27 2.54 -5.77 -4.63
N MET A 28 2.52 -6.56 -3.57
CA MET A 28 1.76 -7.80 -3.49
C MET A 28 0.83 -7.73 -2.28
N ILE A 29 -0.42 -8.17 -2.46
CA ILE A 29 -1.43 -8.16 -1.41
C ILE A 29 -1.89 -9.60 -1.18
N GLY A 30 -1.59 -10.12 0.01
CA GLY A 30 -2.17 -11.36 0.53
C GLY A 30 -3.16 -11.04 1.65
N HIS A 31 -4.10 -11.94 1.91
CA HIS A 31 -5.02 -11.76 3.04
C HIS A 31 -5.52 -13.09 3.61
N SER A 32 -6.03 -13.01 4.83
CA SER A 32 -6.85 -14.02 5.50
C SER A 32 -8.10 -13.34 6.07
N ASN A 33 -8.94 -14.07 6.80
CA ASN A 33 -10.07 -13.45 7.51
C ASN A 33 -9.62 -12.46 8.59
N SER A 34 -8.41 -12.59 9.13
CA SER A 34 -7.92 -11.76 10.23
C SER A 34 -7.07 -10.57 9.77
N GLU A 35 -6.37 -10.70 8.65
CA GLU A 35 -5.31 -9.75 8.27
C GLU A 35 -5.17 -9.60 6.76
N PHE A 36 -4.77 -8.40 6.34
CA PHE A 36 -4.24 -8.08 5.02
C PHE A 36 -2.74 -7.80 5.16
N ILE A 37 -1.94 -8.40 4.29
CA ILE A 37 -0.50 -8.20 4.23
C ILE A 37 -0.19 -7.54 2.89
N ILE A 38 0.43 -6.36 2.94
CA ILE A 38 0.85 -5.60 1.77
C ILE A 38 2.36 -5.51 1.77
N ASP A 39 2.99 -6.16 0.79
CA ASP A 39 4.43 -6.09 0.57
C ASP A 39 4.74 -5.08 -0.53
N PHE A 40 5.52 -4.05 -0.19
CA PHE A 40 6.07 -3.10 -1.15
C PHE A 40 7.43 -3.59 -1.62
N ILE A 41 7.58 -3.77 -2.93
CA ILE A 41 8.71 -4.44 -3.54
C ILE A 41 9.43 -3.47 -4.47
N LYS A 42 10.77 -3.51 -4.40
CA LYS A 42 11.65 -2.86 -5.38
C LYS A 42 12.24 -3.94 -6.30
N TRP A 43 11.95 -3.81 -7.58
CA TRP A 43 12.59 -4.60 -8.63
C TRP A 43 13.19 -3.69 -9.69
N MET A 44 14.44 -3.98 -10.07
CA MET A 44 15.20 -3.19 -11.03
C MET A 44 15.57 -4.10 -12.22
N PRO A 45 15.50 -3.61 -13.47
CA PRO A 45 15.98 -4.34 -14.63
C PRO A 45 17.43 -4.80 -14.43
N GLY A 46 17.73 -6.04 -14.84
CA GLY A 46 19.06 -6.63 -14.66
C GLY A 46 19.37 -7.15 -13.26
N VAL A 47 18.46 -6.99 -12.28
CA VAL A 47 18.61 -7.59 -10.95
C VAL A 47 17.74 -8.85 -10.86
N PRO A 48 18.34 -10.03 -10.62
CA PRO A 48 17.61 -11.31 -10.68
C PRO A 48 16.67 -11.55 -9.50
N LYS A 49 16.77 -10.75 -8.44
CA LYS A 49 15.96 -10.90 -7.22
C LYS A 49 15.31 -9.57 -6.86
N ALA A 50 13.98 -9.55 -6.83
CA ALA A 50 13.22 -8.46 -6.22
C ALA A 50 13.43 -8.47 -4.70
N LYS A 51 13.39 -7.29 -4.06
CA LYS A 51 13.51 -7.17 -2.60
C LYS A 51 12.26 -6.52 -2.03
N VAL A 52 11.67 -7.17 -1.01
CA VAL A 52 10.66 -6.52 -0.16
C VAL A 52 11.35 -5.39 0.59
N LYS A 53 10.77 -4.21 0.49
CA LYS A 53 11.29 -2.97 1.07
C LYS A 53 10.51 -2.54 2.31
N SER A 54 9.22 -2.85 2.34
CA SER A 54 8.36 -2.68 3.51
C SER A 54 7.23 -3.70 3.47
N ARG A 55 6.75 -4.10 4.64
CA ARG A 55 5.56 -4.93 4.83
C ARG A 55 4.61 -4.21 5.78
N ILE A 56 3.37 -4.01 5.36
CA ILE A 56 2.32 -3.44 6.19
C ILE A 56 1.25 -4.50 6.42
N ILE A 57 0.93 -4.75 7.69
CA ILE A 57 -0.12 -5.68 8.11
C ILE A 57 -1.30 -4.86 8.64
N LEU A 58 -2.49 -5.10 8.10
CA LEU A 58 -3.70 -4.36 8.40
C LEU A 58 -4.82 -5.32 8.79
N THR A 59 -5.70 -4.91 9.69
CA THR A 59 -6.99 -5.60 9.83
C THR A 59 -7.89 -5.32 8.62
N PRO A 60 -8.88 -6.18 8.29
CA PRO A 60 -9.76 -5.98 7.14
C PRO A 60 -10.46 -4.60 7.11
N HIS A 61 -10.84 -4.08 8.28
CA HIS A 61 -11.45 -2.75 8.38
C HIS A 61 -10.47 -1.63 8.02
N HIS A 62 -9.20 -1.73 8.40
CA HIS A 62 -8.18 -0.74 8.04
C HIS A 62 -7.78 -0.86 6.58
N ALA A 63 -7.73 -2.07 6.01
CA ALA A 63 -7.53 -2.25 4.58
C ALA A 63 -8.62 -1.55 3.74
N LYS A 64 -9.90 -1.68 4.12
CA LYS A 64 -10.99 -0.93 3.47
C LYS A 64 -10.85 0.59 3.63
N ARG A 65 -10.40 1.07 4.79
CA ARG A 65 -10.16 2.52 5.02
C ARG A 65 -9.03 3.02 4.13
N LEU A 66 -7.93 2.27 4.04
CA LEU A 66 -6.80 2.58 3.16
C LEU A 66 -7.25 2.66 1.70
N HIS A 67 -7.97 1.66 1.22
CA HIS A 67 -8.48 1.63 -0.17
C HIS A 67 -9.28 2.90 -0.51
N ARG A 68 -10.26 3.26 0.33
CA ARG A 68 -11.09 4.45 0.10
C ARG A 68 -10.27 5.73 0.10
N ALA A 69 -9.41 5.90 1.11
CA ALA A 69 -8.55 7.07 1.19
C ALA A 69 -7.61 7.19 -0.02
N LEU A 70 -7.04 6.07 -0.47
CA LEU A 70 -6.16 6.04 -1.63
C LEU A 70 -6.93 6.39 -2.91
N GLN A 71 -8.11 5.80 -3.11
CA GLN A 71 -8.99 6.08 -4.25
C GLN A 71 -9.36 7.56 -4.32
N ASP A 72 -9.78 8.16 -3.20
CA ASP A 72 -10.14 9.58 -3.14
C ASP A 72 -8.96 10.50 -3.47
N ASN A 73 -7.76 10.15 -3.03
CA ASN A 73 -6.56 10.95 -3.29
C ASN A 73 -6.07 10.80 -4.74
N ILE A 74 -6.18 9.60 -5.34
CA ILE A 74 -5.90 9.40 -6.76
C ILE A 74 -6.86 10.23 -7.61
N ALA A 75 -8.16 10.17 -7.34
CA ALA A 75 -9.15 10.94 -8.08
C ALA A 75 -8.89 12.47 -8.01
N LYS A 76 -8.49 12.97 -6.83
CA LYS A 76 -8.07 14.37 -6.65
C LYS A 76 -6.79 14.70 -7.42
N TYR A 77 -5.81 13.80 -7.43
CA TYR A 77 -4.61 13.99 -8.21
C TYR A 77 -4.94 14.08 -9.71
N GLU A 78 -5.74 13.16 -10.22
CA GLU A 78 -6.09 13.10 -11.64
C GLU A 78 -6.91 14.31 -12.10
N SER A 79 -7.76 14.87 -11.23
CA SER A 79 -8.50 16.09 -11.56
C SER A 79 -7.61 17.33 -11.70
N MET A 80 -6.42 17.32 -11.08
CA MET A 80 -5.46 18.43 -11.12
C MET A 80 -4.36 18.21 -12.17
N PHE A 81 -3.89 16.98 -12.35
CA PHE A 81 -2.69 16.66 -13.14
C PHE A 81 -2.97 15.78 -14.37
N GLY A 82 -4.21 15.35 -14.57
CA GLY A 82 -4.62 14.45 -15.64
C GLY A 82 -4.64 12.98 -15.23
N THR A 83 -5.30 12.16 -16.03
CA THR A 83 -5.50 10.73 -15.77
C THR A 83 -4.18 9.96 -15.75
N ILE A 84 -4.02 9.09 -14.76
CA ILE A 84 -2.91 8.15 -14.67
C ILE A 84 -3.12 7.08 -15.74
N VAL A 85 -2.26 7.06 -16.75
CA VAL A 85 -2.27 6.02 -17.77
C VAL A 85 -1.58 4.79 -17.22
N VAL A 86 -2.35 3.74 -16.95
CA VAL A 86 -1.81 2.42 -16.60
C VAL A 86 -1.61 1.63 -17.90
N PRO A 87 -0.38 1.22 -18.23
CA PRO A 87 -0.14 0.40 -19.41
C PRO A 87 -0.95 -0.90 -19.33
N GLU A 88 -1.67 -1.26 -20.40
CA GLU A 88 -2.33 -2.56 -20.52
C GLU A 88 -1.27 -3.67 -20.37
N GLY A 89 -1.36 -4.45 -19.27
CA GLY A 89 -0.37 -5.47 -18.89
C GLY A 89 0.44 -5.16 -17.62
N GLY A 90 0.32 -3.96 -17.03
CA GLY A 90 1.03 -3.58 -15.81
C GLY A 90 0.63 -4.34 -14.53
N GLY A 91 -0.48 -5.10 -14.56
CA GLY A 91 -0.92 -5.97 -13.47
C GLY A 91 -0.63 -7.47 -13.68
N GLU A 92 -0.26 -7.90 -14.89
CA GLU A 92 -0.21 -9.32 -15.27
C GLU A 92 1.20 -9.82 -15.66
N MET A 93 2.20 -8.94 -15.82
CA MET A 93 3.59 -9.33 -16.11
C MET A 93 4.38 -9.86 -14.89
N MET A 94 3.71 -10.47 -13.92
CA MET A 94 4.42 -11.21 -12.89
C MET A 94 4.20 -12.70 -13.12
N PRO A 95 5.25 -13.48 -13.48
CA PRO A 95 5.15 -14.93 -13.41
C PRO A 95 4.73 -15.32 -11.98
N PRO A 96 4.00 -16.43 -11.78
CA PRO A 96 3.56 -16.84 -10.46
C PRO A 96 4.77 -16.95 -9.51
N PHE A 97 4.92 -15.98 -8.61
CA PHE A 97 5.99 -15.96 -7.62
C PHE A 97 5.59 -16.88 -6.47
N ASN A 98 6.19 -18.07 -6.42
CA ASN A 98 6.04 -18.98 -5.30
C ASN A 98 6.94 -18.53 -4.13
N LEU A 99 6.51 -17.51 -3.39
CA LEU A 99 7.04 -17.25 -2.05
C LEU A 99 6.44 -18.32 -1.15
N GLY A 100 7.26 -19.23 -0.59
CA GLY A 100 6.83 -20.39 0.20
C GLY A 100 6.07 -20.09 1.50
N SER A 101 5.00 -19.31 1.44
CA SER A 101 3.95 -19.23 2.44
C SER A 101 3.11 -20.51 2.40
N PRO A 102 2.64 -21.02 3.56
CA PRO A 102 1.66 -22.09 3.56
C PRO A 102 0.44 -21.60 2.77
N THR A 103 -0.02 -22.44 1.83
CA THR A 103 -1.32 -22.30 1.15
C THR A 103 -2.37 -21.94 2.18
N THR A 104 -2.75 -20.67 2.21
CA THR A 104 -3.95 -20.24 2.93
C THR A 104 -5.07 -20.51 1.96
N GLU A 105 -5.72 -21.66 2.15
CA GLU A 105 -6.97 -21.99 1.46
C GLU A 105 -7.99 -20.87 1.71
N ALA A 106 -8.69 -20.49 0.65
CA ALA A 106 -9.77 -19.53 0.66
C ALA A 106 -11.00 -20.05 1.41
#